data_AF-A0A452S2W8-F1
#
_entry.id   AF-A0A452S2W8-F1
#
_cell.length_a   1.000
_cell.length_b   1.000
_cell.length_c   1.000
_cell.angle_alpha   90.00
_cell.angle_beta   90.00
_cell.angle_gamma   90.00
#
_symmetry.space_group_name_H-M   'P 1'
#
loop_
_entity.id
_entity.type
_entity.pdbx_description
1 polymer ?
#
loop_
_entity_poly.entity_id
_entity_poly.type
_entity_poly.pdbx_seq_one_letter_code
_entity_poly.pdbx_strand_id
1 'polypeptide(L)'
;CRALGAVVALLLCGQLSAADTGSEATDHGGGVPKPPEIENGYVEHLVRYQCKPLYRLRTEGDGVYTLNSEKHWTNKVTGEKLPECEAVCGKPKNPVDQVQRIMGGSVDAKGSFPWQAKMVSHHNLTSGATLINEQWLLTTAKNLFLGHTDDAKAKDIAPTLTLYVGKNQRVEIEKVVLHPDYSNVDIGLIKLKQKVPVDERVMPICLPSKDYAEVGRIGYVSGWGRNSNFNFTELLKYVMLPVADQDNCVKHYEGSTVPEKKSPKSPVGVQPILNEHTFCAGLSKFQEDTCYGDAGSAFAVHDQDEDTWYAAGILSFDKSCRVAEYGVYVKVPSILAWVQETVAGN
;
A
#
# COMPACT_ATOMS: atom_id res chain seq x y z
N CYS A 1 -4.02 17.61 6.96
CA CYS A 1 -3.31 18.88 7.25
C CYS A 1 -1.80 18.73 7.03
N ARG A 2 -1.32 19.15 5.85
CA ARG A 2 0.12 19.33 5.59
C ARG A 2 0.63 20.40 6.55
N ALA A 3 1.64 20.10 7.35
CA ALA A 3 2.45 21.15 7.93
C ALA A 3 3.87 20.86 7.45
N LEU A 4 4.32 21.64 6.46
CA LEU A 4 5.76 21.79 6.24
C LEU A 4 6.27 22.59 7.43
N GLY A 5 7.22 22.05 8.16
CA GLY A 5 8.01 22.82 9.12
C GLY A 5 9.14 23.51 8.35
N ALA A 6 9.23 24.83 8.46
CA ALA A 6 10.40 25.57 8.02
C ALA A 6 11.25 25.87 9.26
N VAL A 7 12.46 25.30 9.32
CA VAL A 7 13.46 25.76 10.30
C VAL A 7 14.21 26.91 9.65
N VAL A 8 14.07 28.11 10.21
CA VAL A 8 14.85 29.28 9.79
C VAL A 8 16.20 29.21 10.47
N ALA A 9 17.26 29.08 9.67
CA ALA A 9 18.63 29.11 10.16
C ALA A 9 19.28 30.42 9.69
N LEU A 10 19.91 31.12 10.63
CA LEU A 10 20.56 32.41 10.40
C LEU A 10 22.07 32.19 10.41
N LEU A 11 22.72 32.55 9.31
CA LEU A 11 24.18 32.56 9.20
C LEU A 11 24.68 34.00 9.41
N LEU A 12 25.17 34.28 10.61
CA LEU A 12 26.03 35.43 10.90
C LEU A 12 27.47 34.91 10.83
N CYS A 13 28.38 35.71 10.24
CA CYS A 13 29.76 35.34 9.95
C CYS A 13 30.39 34.40 11.02
N GLY A 14 30.45 33.09 10.72
CA GLY A 14 31.12 32.08 11.55
C GLY A 14 30.33 31.39 12.67
N GLN A 15 29.05 31.70 12.93
CA GLN A 15 28.24 30.95 13.93
C GLN A 15 26.84 30.62 13.41
N LEU A 16 26.51 29.32 13.37
CA LEU A 16 25.17 28.81 13.11
C LEU A 16 24.31 28.95 14.37
N SER A 17 23.20 29.67 14.28
CA SER A 17 22.12 29.61 15.27
C SER A 17 20.86 29.05 14.60
N ALA A 18 20.32 27.96 15.15
CA ALA A 18 19.06 27.35 14.73
C ALA A 18 17.98 27.64 15.77
N ALA A 19 16.81 28.13 15.35
CA ALA A 19 15.63 28.20 16.19
C ALA A 19 14.72 27.01 15.85
N ASP A 20 14.53 26.10 16.82
CA ASP A 20 13.64 24.96 16.70
C ASP A 20 12.23 25.36 17.17
N THR A 21 11.29 25.53 16.24
CA THR A 21 9.88 25.73 16.60
C THR A 21 9.18 24.37 16.60
N GLY A 22 9.13 23.75 17.78
CA GLY A 22 8.39 22.52 18.02
C GLY A 22 6.90 22.66 17.67
N SER A 23 6.43 21.70 16.88
CA SER A 23 5.07 21.15 16.82
C SER A 23 3.95 21.91 17.55
N GLU A 24 3.31 22.86 16.86
CA GLU A 24 1.85 23.06 16.80
C GLU A 24 1.56 24.28 15.92
N ALA A 25 1.44 24.06 14.60
CA ALA A 25 0.94 25.09 13.69
C ALA A 25 -0.59 25.06 13.69
N THR A 26 -1.20 25.46 14.81
CA THR A 26 -2.44 26.24 14.77
C THR A 26 -2.08 27.65 14.35
N ASP A 27 -2.95 28.25 13.54
CA ASP A 27 -2.86 29.62 13.05
C ASP A 27 -2.85 30.62 14.22
N HIS A 28 -1.66 30.84 14.79
CA HIS A 28 -1.36 31.90 15.73
C HIS A 28 -0.10 32.60 15.22
N GLY A 29 -0.23 33.90 14.95
CA GLY A 29 0.80 34.77 14.37
C GLY A 29 2.05 34.96 15.23
N GLY A 30 2.83 33.88 15.42
CA GLY A 30 4.17 33.89 15.98
C GLY A 30 5.19 33.82 14.86
N GLY A 31 5.64 34.99 14.38
CA GLY A 31 6.75 35.06 13.44
C GLY A 31 8.07 34.60 14.07
N VAL A 32 8.96 34.06 13.26
CA VAL A 32 10.34 33.74 13.67
C VAL A 32 11.00 35.02 14.21
N PRO A 33 11.64 34.99 15.41
CA PRO A 33 12.32 36.15 15.96
C PRO A 33 13.34 36.72 14.97
N LYS A 34 13.31 38.04 14.74
CA LYS A 34 14.32 38.67 13.89
C LYS A 34 15.69 38.55 14.55
N PRO A 35 16.75 38.21 13.79
CA PRO A 35 18.11 38.21 14.30
C PRO A 35 18.52 39.62 14.79
N PRO A 36 19.44 39.71 15.76
CA PRO A 36 20.05 40.98 16.12
C PRO A 36 20.81 41.59 14.93
N GLU A 37 20.71 42.91 14.77
CA GLU A 37 21.44 43.64 13.74
C GLU A 37 22.93 43.78 14.10
N ILE A 38 23.80 43.64 13.11
CA ILE A 38 25.25 43.86 13.26
C ILE A 38 25.62 45.14 12.50
N GLU A 39 26.43 45.99 13.11
CA GLU A 39 26.93 47.22 12.48
C GLU A 39 27.72 46.89 11.20
N ASN A 40 27.34 47.50 10.08
CA ASN A 40 27.86 47.20 8.72
C ASN A 40 27.65 45.75 8.23
N GLY A 41 26.70 45.01 8.82
CA GLY A 41 26.31 43.66 8.39
C GLY A 41 24.99 43.63 7.63
N TYR A 42 24.76 42.56 6.86
CA TYR A 42 23.44 42.22 6.31
C TYR A 42 23.08 40.77 6.69
N VAL A 43 21.79 40.46 6.66
CA VAL A 43 21.28 39.13 6.97
C VAL A 43 20.76 38.48 5.69
N GLU A 44 21.28 37.29 5.38
CA GLU A 44 20.68 36.40 4.40
C GLU A 44 19.73 35.42 5.11
N HIS A 45 18.48 35.35 4.64
CA HIS A 45 17.48 34.46 5.23
C HIS A 45 17.46 33.12 4.49
N LEU A 46 17.47 32.04 5.26
CA LEU A 46 17.52 30.69 4.74
C LEU A 46 16.55 29.80 5.52
N VAL A 47 15.76 29.01 4.79
CA VAL A 47 14.82 28.03 5.35
C VAL A 47 15.23 26.64 4.90
N ARG A 48 15.16 25.67 5.82
CA ARG A 48 15.27 24.25 5.48
C ARG A 48 13.92 23.59 5.69
N TYR A 49 13.38 23.02 4.62
CA TYR A 49 12.17 22.23 4.70
C TYR A 49 12.44 20.86 5.30
N GLN A 50 11.59 20.46 6.22
CA GLN A 50 11.59 19.12 6.82
C GLN A 50 10.18 18.53 6.76
N CYS A 51 10.11 17.22 6.57
CA CYS A 51 8.86 16.49 6.62
C CYS A 51 8.58 15.95 8.01
N LYS A 52 7.30 15.78 8.33
CA LYS A 52 6.86 15.11 9.55
C LYS A 52 7.38 13.67 9.60
N PRO A 53 7.46 13.04 10.79
CA PRO A 53 7.70 11.61 10.90
C PRO A 53 6.78 10.80 9.96
N LEU A 54 7.29 9.70 9.40
CA LEU A 54 6.62 8.85 8.40
C LEU A 54 6.45 9.48 7.01
N TYR A 55 7.04 10.66 6.79
CA TYR A 55 7.14 11.29 5.48
C TYR A 55 8.60 11.55 5.12
N ARG A 56 8.92 11.45 3.84
CA ARG A 56 10.23 11.79 3.28
C ARG A 56 10.14 13.00 2.38
N LEU A 57 11.18 13.83 2.40
CA LEU A 57 11.28 14.99 1.53
C LEU A 57 11.61 14.53 0.10
N ARG A 58 10.76 14.88 -0.86
CA ARG A 58 10.92 14.62 -2.28
C ARG A 58 11.28 15.92 -3.00
N THR A 59 12.52 16.01 -3.42
CA THR A 59 13.07 17.13 -4.20
C THR A 59 14.38 16.71 -4.86
N GLU A 60 14.77 17.38 -5.94
CA GLU A 60 16.10 17.25 -6.56
C GLU A 60 17.15 18.12 -5.86
N GLY A 61 16.71 19.13 -5.10
CA GLY A 61 17.57 20.00 -4.31
C GLY A 61 17.87 19.46 -2.91
N ASP A 62 18.58 20.25 -2.12
CA ASP A 62 18.94 19.96 -0.72
C ASP A 62 17.83 20.35 0.29
N GLY A 63 16.68 20.81 -0.20
CA GLY A 63 15.56 21.29 0.63
C GLY A 63 15.80 22.65 1.30
N VAL A 64 16.90 23.33 0.95
CA VAL A 64 17.28 24.63 1.48
C VAL A 64 16.89 25.74 0.51
N TYR A 65 16.18 26.76 0.98
CA TYR A 65 15.79 27.91 0.16
C TYR A 65 16.33 29.19 0.77
N THR A 66 16.84 30.06 -0.08
CA THR A 66 17.35 31.39 0.25
C THR A 66 16.41 32.46 -0.27
N LEU A 67 16.20 33.51 0.52
CA LEU A 67 15.42 34.67 0.11
C LEU A 67 16.27 35.57 -0.81
N ASN A 68 15.87 35.72 -2.06
CA ASN A 68 16.58 36.57 -3.02
C ASN A 68 16.20 38.06 -2.86
N SER A 69 16.86 38.94 -3.63
CA SER A 69 16.59 40.39 -3.64
C SER A 69 15.18 40.76 -4.12
N GLU A 70 14.54 39.86 -4.89
CA GLU A 70 13.17 40.00 -5.39
C GLU A 70 12.13 39.47 -4.39
N LYS A 71 12.55 39.04 -3.19
CA LYS A 71 11.72 38.47 -2.13
C LYS A 71 11.08 37.12 -2.48
N HIS A 72 11.71 36.36 -3.37
CA HIS A 72 11.33 34.97 -3.65
C HIS A 72 12.26 33.99 -2.93
N TRP A 73 11.68 32.90 -2.44
CA TRP A 73 12.43 31.78 -1.88
C TRP A 73 12.90 30.88 -3.01
N THR A 74 14.21 30.71 -3.15
CA THR A 74 14.81 29.96 -4.24
C THR A 74 15.78 28.90 -3.73
N ASN A 75 15.76 27.72 -4.35
CA ASN A 75 16.75 26.68 -4.19
C ASN A 75 17.73 26.71 -5.36
N LYS A 76 19.00 26.40 -5.11
CA LYS A 76 20.06 26.43 -6.14
C LYS A 76 19.84 25.45 -7.30
N VAL A 77 19.10 24.37 -7.05
CA VAL A 77 18.81 23.31 -8.04
C VAL A 77 17.40 23.48 -8.60
N THR A 78 16.40 23.65 -7.74
CA THR A 78 14.99 23.61 -8.16
C THR A 78 14.36 24.98 -8.38
N GLY A 79 15.11 26.08 -8.21
CA GLY A 79 14.59 27.43 -8.32
C GLY A 79 13.46 27.66 -7.30
N GLU A 80 12.32 28.17 -7.76
CA GLU A 80 11.15 28.44 -6.90
C GLU A 80 10.29 27.20 -6.62
N LYS A 81 10.55 26.06 -7.29
CA LYS A 81 9.77 24.84 -7.06
C LYS A 81 10.06 24.32 -5.66
N LEU A 82 9.03 24.31 -4.81
CA LEU A 82 9.07 23.81 -3.43
C LEU A 82 9.18 22.27 -3.37
N PRO A 83 9.74 21.71 -2.28
CA PRO A 83 9.79 20.27 -2.09
C PRO A 83 8.40 19.73 -1.68
N GLU A 84 8.18 18.45 -1.91
CA GLU A 84 6.97 17.75 -1.47
C GLU A 84 7.28 16.73 -0.39
N CYS A 85 6.34 16.54 0.55
CA CYS A 85 6.44 15.44 1.51
C CYS A 85 5.65 14.25 0.97
N GLU A 86 6.34 13.13 0.76
CA GLU A 86 5.77 11.87 0.31
C GLU A 86 5.77 10.88 1.47
N ALA A 87 4.70 10.11 1.64
CA ALA A 87 4.65 9.10 2.69
C ALA A 87 5.75 8.04 2.49
N VAL A 88 6.37 7.64 3.59
CA VAL A 88 7.21 6.44 3.64
C VAL A 88 6.30 5.22 3.47
N CYS A 89 6.72 4.25 2.66
CA CYS A 89 6.02 2.98 2.48
C CYS A 89 6.76 1.84 3.20
N GLY A 90 6.05 0.76 3.52
CA GLY A 90 6.66 -0.53 3.91
C GLY A 90 7.48 -0.51 5.21
N LYS A 91 7.27 0.48 6.09
CA LYS A 91 7.99 0.65 7.36
C LYS A 91 7.02 0.67 8.54
N PRO A 92 6.30 -0.44 8.80
CA PRO A 92 5.32 -0.48 9.90
C PRO A 92 6.02 -0.21 11.23
N LYS A 93 5.38 0.58 12.11
CA LYS A 93 5.98 0.90 13.43
C LYS A 93 6.10 -0.34 14.31
N ASN A 94 5.13 -1.25 14.22
CA ASN A 94 5.09 -2.49 14.99
C ASN A 94 5.07 -3.68 14.02
N PRO A 95 6.21 -4.09 13.41
CA PRO A 95 6.25 -5.21 12.49
C PRO A 95 5.87 -6.53 13.20
N VAL A 96 5.43 -7.52 12.41
CA VAL A 96 5.12 -8.86 12.93
C VAL A 96 6.38 -9.55 13.46
N ASP A 97 6.25 -10.19 14.62
CA ASP A 97 7.29 -11.08 15.13
C ASP A 97 7.23 -12.42 14.39
N GLN A 98 8.36 -12.93 13.89
CA GLN A 98 8.42 -14.20 13.14
C GLN A 98 8.00 -15.46 13.93
N VAL A 99 7.66 -15.33 15.22
CA VAL A 99 7.53 -16.45 16.17
C VAL A 99 6.09 -16.75 16.59
N GLN A 100 5.07 -16.02 16.10
CA GLN A 100 3.71 -16.26 16.59
C GLN A 100 2.98 -17.47 15.98
N ARG A 101 2.78 -18.45 16.88
CA ARG A 101 2.07 -19.73 16.78
C ARG A 101 0.57 -19.54 17.07
N ILE A 102 -0.31 -19.52 16.08
CA ILE A 102 -1.74 -19.82 16.29
C ILE A 102 -2.27 -20.51 15.03
N MET A 103 -3.04 -21.60 15.20
CA MET A 103 -3.77 -22.27 14.11
C MET A 103 -5.07 -21.51 13.79
N GLY A 104 -5.32 -21.21 12.51
CA GLY A 104 -6.51 -20.48 12.04
C GLY A 104 -6.27 -18.99 11.73
N GLY A 105 -5.01 -18.63 11.47
CA GLY A 105 -4.49 -17.28 11.32
C GLY A 105 -4.11 -16.66 12.66
N SER A 106 -3.03 -15.90 12.68
CA SER A 106 -2.62 -15.11 13.84
C SER A 106 -3.36 -13.78 13.87
N VAL A 107 -3.89 -13.38 15.04
CA VAL A 107 -4.55 -12.07 15.20
C VAL A 107 -3.50 -10.96 15.10
N ASP A 108 -3.76 -9.94 14.30
CA ASP A 108 -2.91 -8.74 14.25
C ASP A 108 -3.21 -7.81 15.44
N ALA A 109 -2.66 -8.16 16.61
CA ALA A 109 -2.88 -7.39 17.83
C ALA A 109 -2.17 -6.02 17.82
N LYS A 110 -1.10 -5.87 17.02
CA LYS A 110 -0.20 -4.71 17.05
C LYS A 110 -0.47 -3.68 15.95
N GLY A 111 -1.29 -4.01 14.95
CA GLY A 111 -1.45 -3.17 13.75
C GLY A 111 -0.23 -3.27 12.85
N SER A 112 0.23 -4.49 12.61
CA SER A 112 1.47 -4.81 11.90
C SER A 112 1.35 -4.69 10.38
N PHE A 113 0.10 -4.63 9.89
CA PHE A 113 -0.23 -4.50 8.47
C PHE A 113 -0.96 -3.19 8.19
N PRO A 114 -0.30 -2.02 8.36
CA PRO A 114 -0.95 -0.71 8.25
C PRO A 114 -1.43 -0.37 6.83
N TRP A 115 -1.04 -1.15 5.83
CA TRP A 115 -1.53 -1.05 4.45
C TRP A 115 -2.84 -1.80 4.21
N GLN A 116 -3.28 -2.66 5.14
CA GLN A 116 -4.50 -3.43 4.95
C GLN A 116 -5.74 -2.53 5.02
N ALA A 117 -6.57 -2.64 3.98
CA ALA A 117 -7.89 -2.06 3.96
C ALA A 117 -8.97 -3.13 3.94
N LYS A 118 -10.14 -2.80 4.50
CA LYS A 118 -11.37 -3.57 4.44
C LYS A 118 -12.33 -2.88 3.49
N MET A 119 -12.74 -3.57 2.45
CA MET A 119 -13.76 -3.09 1.52
C MET A 119 -15.05 -3.88 1.71
N VAL A 120 -16.19 -3.19 1.73
CA VAL A 120 -17.52 -3.78 1.90
C VAL A 120 -18.38 -3.36 0.72
N SER A 121 -18.92 -4.34 0.00
CA SER A 121 -19.86 -4.10 -1.09
C SER A 121 -21.24 -3.69 -0.56
N HIS A 122 -22.09 -3.14 -1.41
CA HIS A 122 -23.45 -2.75 -1.04
C HIS A 122 -24.34 -3.92 -0.57
N HIS A 123 -23.96 -5.17 -0.85
CA HIS A 123 -24.62 -6.38 -0.35
C HIS A 123 -23.94 -6.95 0.92
N ASN A 124 -23.17 -6.14 1.63
CA ASN A 124 -22.46 -6.50 2.87
C ASN A 124 -21.45 -7.65 2.72
N LEU A 125 -20.88 -7.84 1.52
CA LEU A 125 -19.76 -8.76 1.33
C LEU A 125 -18.45 -8.04 1.65
N THR A 126 -17.68 -8.59 2.58
CA THR A 126 -16.35 -8.08 2.92
C THR A 126 -15.30 -8.65 1.96
N SER A 127 -14.38 -7.78 1.54
CA SER A 127 -13.25 -8.07 0.67
C SER A 127 -12.02 -7.25 1.08
N GLY A 128 -10.84 -7.63 0.59
CA GLY A 128 -9.58 -6.96 0.85
C GLY A 128 -9.26 -5.85 -0.15
N ALA A 129 -8.49 -4.87 0.30
CA ALA A 129 -7.75 -3.93 -0.53
C ALA A 129 -6.44 -3.56 0.19
N THR A 130 -5.46 -3.06 -0.56
CA THR A 130 -4.11 -2.77 -0.04
C THR A 130 -3.72 -1.35 -0.43
N LEU A 131 -3.39 -0.50 0.56
CA LEU A 131 -2.90 0.86 0.36
C LEU A 131 -1.49 0.85 -0.26
N ILE A 132 -1.32 1.47 -1.43
CA ILE A 132 -0.05 1.50 -2.18
C ILE A 132 0.62 2.87 -2.19
N ASN A 133 -0.13 3.93 -1.90
CA ASN A 133 0.38 5.27 -1.57
C ASN A 133 -0.68 6.02 -0.75
N GLU A 134 -0.51 7.31 -0.48
CA GLU A 134 -1.45 8.09 0.36
C GLU A 134 -2.89 8.19 -0.20
N GLN A 135 -3.14 7.86 -1.47
CA GLN A 135 -4.43 8.10 -2.11
C GLN A 135 -4.93 6.91 -2.92
N TRP A 136 -4.12 5.87 -3.11
CA TRP A 136 -4.44 4.76 -4.01
C TRP A 136 -4.33 3.42 -3.30
N LEU A 137 -5.27 2.54 -3.63
CA LEU A 137 -5.28 1.16 -3.16
C LEU A 137 -5.38 0.19 -4.34
N LEU A 138 -4.67 -0.92 -4.25
CA LEU A 138 -4.89 -2.09 -5.09
C LEU A 138 -5.99 -2.97 -4.51
N THR A 139 -6.78 -3.58 -5.39
CA THR A 139 -7.71 -4.68 -5.09
C THR A 139 -7.88 -5.54 -6.35
N THR A 140 -8.79 -6.51 -6.32
CA THR A 140 -9.10 -7.33 -7.50
C THR A 140 -10.25 -6.73 -8.29
N ALA A 141 -10.30 -7.00 -9.59
CA ALA A 141 -11.46 -6.64 -10.40
C ALA A 141 -12.71 -7.39 -9.91
N LYS A 142 -12.57 -8.67 -9.55
CA LYS A 142 -13.67 -9.48 -8.98
C LYS A 142 -14.29 -8.84 -7.74
N ASN A 143 -13.49 -8.28 -6.83
CA ASN A 143 -14.02 -7.59 -5.65
C ASN A 143 -14.83 -6.34 -6.02
N LEU A 144 -14.38 -5.60 -7.03
CA LEU A 144 -15.06 -4.40 -7.51
C LEU A 144 -16.40 -4.74 -8.16
N PHE A 145 -16.51 -5.88 -8.84
CA PHE A 145 -17.76 -6.38 -9.41
C PHE A 145 -18.70 -7.07 -8.41
N LEU A 146 -18.36 -7.19 -7.13
CA LEU A 146 -19.26 -7.82 -6.15
C LEU A 146 -20.59 -7.06 -6.02
N GLY A 147 -21.67 -7.70 -6.46
CA GLY A 147 -23.02 -7.14 -6.50
C GLY A 147 -23.36 -6.38 -7.78
N HIS A 148 -22.47 -6.40 -8.77
CA HIS A 148 -22.68 -5.77 -10.08
C HIS A 148 -22.74 -6.82 -11.18
N THR A 149 -23.28 -6.43 -12.33
CA THR A 149 -23.21 -7.21 -13.57
C THR A 149 -21.85 -7.00 -14.25
N ASP A 150 -21.47 -7.93 -15.13
CA ASP A 150 -20.17 -7.88 -15.83
C ASP A 150 -20.02 -6.66 -16.76
N ASP A 151 -21.13 -6.02 -17.17
CA ASP A 151 -21.16 -4.82 -18.01
C ASP A 151 -21.15 -3.50 -17.22
N ALA A 152 -21.16 -3.56 -15.88
CA ALA A 152 -21.15 -2.38 -15.02
C ALA A 152 -19.88 -1.54 -15.23
N LYS A 153 -20.03 -0.22 -15.33
CA LYS A 153 -18.89 0.69 -15.53
C LYS A 153 -18.30 1.09 -14.18
N ALA A 154 -17.01 1.39 -14.16
CA ALA A 154 -16.32 1.78 -12.92
C ALA A 154 -16.94 2.99 -12.20
N LYS A 155 -17.54 3.92 -12.96
CA LYS A 155 -18.28 5.08 -12.42
C LYS A 155 -19.56 4.68 -11.65
N ASP A 156 -20.15 3.55 -11.99
CA ASP A 156 -21.37 3.02 -11.37
C ASP A 156 -21.00 2.14 -10.16
N ILE A 157 -19.81 1.51 -10.19
CA ILE A 157 -19.25 0.70 -9.10
C ILE A 157 -18.79 1.57 -7.92
N ALA A 158 -17.96 2.59 -8.17
CA ALA A 158 -17.32 3.41 -7.13
C ALA A 158 -18.27 3.91 -6.01
N PRO A 159 -19.46 4.48 -6.29
CA PRO A 159 -20.35 4.98 -5.24
C PRO A 159 -20.98 3.89 -4.36
N THR A 160 -20.91 2.62 -4.77
CA THR A 160 -21.52 1.49 -4.02
C THR A 160 -20.60 0.89 -2.97
N LEU A 161 -19.31 1.23 -3.00
CA LEU A 161 -18.28 0.62 -2.17
C LEU A 161 -18.09 1.43 -0.88
N THR A 162 -17.92 0.72 0.23
CA THR A 162 -17.47 1.32 1.50
C THR A 162 -16.09 0.81 1.85
N LEU A 163 -15.15 1.72 2.13
CA LEU A 163 -13.75 1.38 2.37
C LEU A 163 -13.29 1.88 3.74
N TYR A 164 -12.53 1.03 4.43
CA TYR A 164 -11.99 1.29 5.75
C TYR A 164 -10.49 0.98 5.78
N VAL A 165 -9.72 1.81 6.49
CA VAL A 165 -8.28 1.62 6.76
C VAL A 165 -8.02 1.69 8.26
N GLY A 166 -6.88 1.14 8.70
CA GLY A 166 -6.46 1.19 10.11
C GLY A 166 -7.54 0.70 11.09
N LYS A 167 -7.86 1.51 12.11
CA LYS A 167 -8.87 1.17 13.14
C LYS A 167 -10.29 1.53 12.69
N ASN A 168 -10.78 0.92 11.61
CA ASN A 168 -12.10 1.19 11.01
C ASN A 168 -12.31 2.66 10.59
N GLN A 169 -11.25 3.34 10.17
CA GLN A 169 -11.36 4.69 9.63
C GLN A 169 -11.97 4.61 8.23
N ARG A 170 -13.19 5.14 8.08
CA ARG A 170 -13.85 5.22 6.77
C ARG A 170 -13.13 6.25 5.89
N VAL A 171 -12.84 5.87 4.66
CA VAL A 171 -12.26 6.75 3.63
C VAL A 171 -13.20 6.88 2.43
N GLU A 172 -13.28 8.06 1.84
CA GLU A 172 -14.14 8.33 0.68
C GLU A 172 -13.42 7.96 -0.62
N ILE A 173 -14.12 7.22 -1.48
CA ILE A 173 -13.64 6.83 -2.82
C ILE A 173 -14.04 7.93 -3.82
N GLU A 174 -13.08 8.35 -4.65
CA GLU A 174 -13.31 9.26 -5.78
C GLU A 174 -13.66 8.49 -7.05
N LYS A 175 -12.86 7.48 -7.37
CA LYS A 175 -13.00 6.67 -8.58
C LYS A 175 -12.39 5.29 -8.43
N VAL A 176 -12.84 4.41 -9.30
CA VAL A 176 -12.30 3.07 -9.50
C VAL A 176 -11.75 2.99 -10.93
N VAL A 177 -10.64 2.29 -11.11
CA VAL A 177 -10.05 2.01 -12.43
C VAL A 177 -9.78 0.51 -12.51
N LEU A 178 -10.37 -0.16 -13.50
CA LEU A 178 -10.11 -1.58 -13.75
C LEU A 178 -8.88 -1.72 -14.65
N HIS A 179 -8.09 -2.77 -14.45
CA HIS A 179 -7.04 -3.11 -15.39
C HIS A 179 -7.64 -3.34 -16.79
N PRO A 180 -7.03 -2.87 -17.90
CA PRO A 180 -7.60 -3.02 -19.24
C PRO A 180 -7.90 -4.46 -19.64
N ASP A 181 -7.10 -5.40 -19.13
CA ASP A 181 -7.26 -6.84 -19.32
C ASP A 181 -7.66 -7.54 -18.01
N TYR A 182 -8.68 -7.01 -17.31
CA TYR A 182 -9.09 -7.52 -15.99
C TYR A 182 -9.57 -8.99 -16.01
N SER A 183 -9.89 -9.54 -17.19
CA SER A 183 -10.22 -10.96 -17.38
C SER A 183 -9.02 -11.88 -17.17
N ASN A 184 -7.81 -11.41 -17.48
CA ASN A 184 -6.56 -12.18 -17.32
C ASN A 184 -5.69 -11.63 -16.17
N VAL A 185 -5.81 -10.35 -15.85
CA VAL A 185 -5.07 -9.66 -14.79
C VAL A 185 -6.09 -9.07 -13.81
N ASP A 186 -6.54 -9.90 -12.87
CA ASP A 186 -7.64 -9.60 -11.95
C ASP A 186 -7.27 -8.52 -10.91
N ILE A 187 -7.19 -7.28 -11.38
CA ILE A 187 -6.72 -6.12 -10.64
C ILE A 187 -7.60 -4.91 -10.93
N GLY A 188 -7.81 -4.12 -9.88
CA GLY A 188 -8.30 -2.76 -9.98
C GLY A 188 -7.60 -1.83 -9.01
N LEU A 189 -7.69 -0.53 -9.32
CA LEU A 189 -7.22 0.56 -8.49
C LEU A 189 -8.40 1.36 -7.95
N ILE A 190 -8.28 1.76 -6.69
CA ILE A 190 -9.22 2.65 -6.02
C ILE A 190 -8.48 3.94 -5.70
N LYS A 191 -8.99 5.07 -6.21
CA LYS A 191 -8.52 6.40 -5.81
C LYS A 191 -9.41 6.95 -4.70
N LEU A 192 -8.80 7.37 -3.62
CA LEU A 192 -9.45 8.11 -2.53
C LEU A 192 -9.67 9.56 -2.95
N LYS A 193 -10.76 10.16 -2.47
CA LYS A 193 -11.07 11.59 -2.70
C LYS A 193 -10.05 12.54 -2.08
N GLN A 194 -9.37 12.08 -1.05
CA GLN A 194 -8.35 12.84 -0.34
C GLN A 194 -7.22 11.90 0.08
N LYS A 195 -6.00 12.44 0.20
CA LYS A 195 -4.89 11.70 0.79
C LYS A 195 -5.22 11.29 2.23
N VAL A 196 -4.98 10.04 2.57
CA VAL A 196 -5.09 9.55 3.94
C VAL A 196 -3.85 9.98 4.74
N PRO A 197 -4.02 10.54 5.95
CA PRO A 197 -2.88 10.85 6.81
C PRO A 197 -2.21 9.55 7.24
N VAL A 198 -0.88 9.49 7.08
CA VAL A 198 -0.09 8.31 7.44
C VAL A 198 0.26 8.35 8.92
N ASP A 199 0.03 7.23 9.59
CA ASP A 199 0.33 7.00 10.99
C ASP A 199 0.75 5.53 11.25
N GLU A 200 0.78 5.12 12.50
CA GLU A 200 1.20 3.76 12.91
C GLU A 200 0.27 2.65 12.42
N ARG A 201 -0.99 2.98 12.10
CA ARG A 201 -2.05 2.05 11.70
C ARG A 201 -2.46 2.21 10.24
N VAL A 202 -2.07 3.31 9.59
CA VAL A 202 -2.36 3.57 8.19
C VAL A 202 -1.07 4.00 7.49
N MET A 203 -0.53 3.13 6.64
CA MET A 203 0.71 3.39 5.89
C MET A 203 0.70 2.55 4.63
N PRO A 204 1.13 3.09 3.47
CA PRO A 204 1.21 2.30 2.25
C PRO A 204 2.28 1.21 2.32
N ILE A 205 2.05 0.10 1.61
CA ILE A 205 3.10 -0.90 1.34
C ILE A 205 3.95 -0.44 0.14
N CYS A 206 5.23 -0.82 0.10
CA CYS A 206 6.04 -0.51 -1.06
C CYS A 206 5.71 -1.43 -2.24
N LEU A 207 5.75 -0.87 -3.45
CA LEU A 207 5.66 -1.66 -4.69
C LEU A 207 7.06 -2.13 -5.09
N PRO A 208 7.27 -3.43 -5.35
CA PRO A 208 8.58 -3.98 -5.62
C PRO A 208 9.04 -3.68 -7.04
N SER A 209 10.32 -3.36 -7.20
CA SER A 209 11.00 -3.29 -8.50
C SER A 209 11.59 -4.64 -8.93
N LYS A 210 11.82 -5.56 -7.99
CA LYS A 210 12.29 -6.93 -8.22
C LYS A 210 11.18 -7.95 -7.99
N ASP A 211 11.28 -9.11 -8.63
CA ASP A 211 10.34 -10.20 -8.38
C ASP A 211 10.71 -10.91 -7.07
N TYR A 212 9.74 -11.01 -6.16
CA TYR A 212 9.88 -11.72 -4.88
C TYR A 212 9.13 -13.05 -4.88
N ALA A 213 8.47 -13.43 -5.98
CA ALA A 213 7.68 -14.64 -6.13
C ALA A 213 8.55 -15.88 -6.46
N GLU A 214 9.67 -16.03 -5.77
CA GLU A 214 10.54 -17.21 -5.88
C GLU A 214 10.00 -18.36 -5.03
N VAL A 215 10.00 -19.59 -5.56
CA VAL A 215 9.48 -20.78 -4.87
C VAL A 215 10.12 -20.94 -3.49
N GLY A 216 9.28 -21.15 -2.48
CA GLY A 216 9.70 -21.29 -1.08
C GLY A 216 9.86 -19.97 -0.33
N ARG A 217 9.85 -18.80 -1.02
CA ARG A 217 9.83 -17.51 -0.34
C ARG A 217 8.57 -17.41 0.52
N ILE A 218 8.73 -17.05 1.79
CA ILE A 218 7.61 -16.86 2.70
C ILE A 218 7.09 -15.43 2.57
N GLY A 219 5.79 -15.30 2.32
CA GLY A 219 5.07 -14.04 2.44
C GLY A 219 4.01 -14.09 3.52
N TYR A 220 3.55 -12.91 3.90
CA TYR A 220 2.52 -12.67 4.90
C TYR A 220 1.27 -12.15 4.20
N VAL A 221 0.14 -12.78 4.47
CA VAL A 221 -1.15 -12.37 3.93
C VAL A 221 -2.04 -12.00 5.10
N SER A 222 -2.35 -10.71 5.24
CA SER A 222 -3.35 -10.20 6.16
C SER A 222 -4.72 -10.20 5.49
N GLY A 223 -5.81 -10.43 6.24
CA GLY A 223 -7.12 -10.63 5.62
C GLY A 223 -8.31 -10.41 6.54
N TRP A 224 -9.39 -9.87 5.95
CA TRP A 224 -10.71 -9.66 6.58
C TRP A 224 -11.73 -10.73 6.16
N GLY A 225 -11.29 -11.77 5.47
CA GLY A 225 -12.12 -12.82 4.94
C GLY A 225 -12.72 -13.74 6.00
N ARG A 226 -13.34 -14.80 5.50
CA ARG A 226 -14.03 -15.80 6.32
C ARG A 226 -13.04 -16.67 7.08
N ASN A 227 -13.34 -16.90 8.36
CA ASN A 227 -12.59 -17.84 9.20
C ASN A 227 -13.11 -19.28 9.06
N SER A 228 -12.60 -20.20 9.88
CA SER A 228 -12.99 -21.62 9.91
C SER A 228 -14.49 -21.87 10.16
N ASN A 229 -15.21 -20.91 10.74
CA ASN A 229 -16.66 -20.98 10.97
C ASN A 229 -17.45 -20.36 9.79
N PHE A 230 -16.79 -20.04 8.68
CA PHE A 230 -17.37 -19.37 7.50
C PHE A 230 -18.01 -18.00 7.79
N ASN A 231 -17.65 -17.36 8.90
CA ASN A 231 -18.02 -16.00 9.25
C ASN A 231 -16.88 -15.04 8.92
N PHE A 232 -17.21 -13.84 8.44
CA PHE A 232 -16.21 -12.78 8.29
C PHE A 232 -15.56 -12.48 9.64
N THR A 233 -14.24 -12.32 9.63
CA THR A 233 -13.49 -12.06 10.87
C THR A 233 -13.77 -10.66 11.41
N GLU A 234 -13.96 -10.55 12.72
CA GLU A 234 -14.13 -9.27 13.42
C GLU A 234 -12.81 -8.54 13.66
N LEU A 235 -11.73 -9.32 13.77
CA LEU A 235 -10.36 -8.84 13.96
C LEU A 235 -9.52 -9.22 12.75
N LEU A 236 -8.63 -8.30 12.35
CA LEU A 236 -7.66 -8.58 11.29
C LEU A 236 -6.79 -9.78 11.70
N LYS A 237 -6.64 -10.73 10.78
CA LYS A 237 -5.75 -11.87 10.93
C LYS A 237 -4.70 -11.87 9.84
N TYR A 238 -3.64 -12.64 10.04
CA TYR A 238 -2.65 -12.91 9.02
C TYR A 238 -2.18 -14.36 9.04
N VAL A 239 -1.63 -14.81 7.92
CA VAL A 239 -1.02 -16.14 7.74
C VAL A 239 0.30 -16.02 6.97
N MET A 240 1.22 -16.94 7.23
CA MET A 240 2.50 -17.05 6.51
C MET A 240 2.41 -18.18 5.49
N LEU A 241 2.60 -17.88 4.22
CA LEU A 241 2.44 -18.82 3.12
C LEU A 241 3.71 -18.87 2.26
N PRO A 242 4.21 -20.06 1.88
CA PRO A 242 5.28 -20.20 0.93
C PRO A 242 4.78 -20.00 -0.49
N VAL A 243 5.55 -19.32 -1.33
CA VAL A 243 5.36 -19.36 -2.79
C VAL A 243 5.52 -20.81 -3.27
N ALA A 244 4.58 -21.26 -4.07
CA ALA A 244 4.53 -22.61 -4.62
C ALA A 244 5.14 -22.66 -6.03
N ASP A 245 5.54 -23.86 -6.44
CA ASP A 245 5.94 -24.14 -7.81
C ASP A 245 4.76 -23.94 -8.78
N GLN A 246 5.00 -23.18 -9.84
CA GLN A 246 3.96 -22.78 -10.78
C GLN A 246 3.39 -23.96 -11.57
N ASP A 247 4.24 -24.89 -12.00
CA ASP A 247 3.82 -26.06 -12.77
C ASP A 247 2.94 -27.00 -11.94
N ASN A 248 3.28 -27.18 -10.67
CA ASN A 248 2.46 -27.95 -9.73
C ASN A 248 1.10 -27.29 -9.50
N CYS A 249 1.07 -25.97 -9.34
CA CYS A 249 -0.17 -25.22 -9.21
C CYS A 249 -1.05 -25.34 -10.47
N VAL A 250 -0.47 -25.21 -11.66
CA VAL A 250 -1.15 -25.40 -12.94
C VAL A 250 -1.71 -26.81 -13.07
N LYS A 251 -0.92 -27.85 -12.74
CA LYS A 251 -1.41 -29.23 -12.77
C LYS A 251 -2.53 -29.48 -11.76
N HIS A 252 -2.50 -28.82 -10.59
CA HIS A 252 -3.55 -28.91 -9.58
C HIS A 252 -4.89 -28.37 -10.10
N TYR A 253 -4.88 -27.20 -10.75
CA TYR A 253 -6.10 -26.55 -11.20
C TYR A 253 -6.57 -26.95 -12.61
N GLU A 254 -5.64 -27.27 -13.51
CA GLU A 254 -5.91 -27.51 -14.93
C GLU A 254 -5.51 -28.92 -15.40
N GLY A 255 -4.91 -29.75 -14.53
CA GLY A 255 -4.50 -31.13 -14.82
C GLY A 255 -3.23 -31.28 -15.67
N SER A 256 -2.81 -30.24 -16.40
CA SER A 256 -1.67 -30.29 -17.32
C SER A 256 -1.13 -28.89 -17.62
N THR A 257 0.17 -28.78 -17.83
CA THR A 257 0.81 -27.55 -18.35
C THR A 257 0.67 -27.42 -19.87
N VAL A 258 0.38 -28.51 -20.57
CA VAL A 258 0.12 -28.53 -22.03
C VAL A 258 -1.31 -28.04 -22.30
N PRO A 259 -1.52 -26.93 -23.06
CA PRO A 259 -2.84 -26.32 -23.28
C PRO A 259 -3.92 -27.30 -23.79
N GLU A 260 -3.58 -28.12 -24.78
CA GLU A 260 -4.47 -29.12 -25.40
C GLU A 260 -5.01 -30.18 -24.40
N LYS A 261 -4.32 -30.34 -23.27
CA LYS A 261 -4.65 -31.33 -22.22
C LYS A 261 -5.21 -30.68 -20.96
N LYS A 262 -5.38 -29.36 -20.95
CA LYS A 262 -5.96 -28.65 -19.81
C LYS A 262 -7.43 -29.03 -19.66
N SER A 263 -7.85 -29.24 -18.43
CA SER A 263 -9.24 -29.51 -18.06
C SER A 263 -9.51 -28.93 -16.68
N PRO A 264 -10.72 -28.46 -16.37
CA PRO A 264 -11.02 -27.88 -15.07
C PRO A 264 -10.90 -28.95 -13.97
N LYS A 265 -9.87 -28.83 -13.11
CA LYS A 265 -9.55 -29.76 -12.02
C LYS A 265 -9.63 -29.14 -10.62
N SER A 266 -9.81 -27.82 -10.51
CA SER A 266 -10.07 -27.12 -9.24
C SER A 266 -10.92 -27.95 -8.26
N PRO A 267 -10.42 -28.23 -7.04
CA PRO A 267 -11.19 -28.91 -6.01
C PRO A 267 -12.41 -28.13 -5.53
N VAL A 268 -12.45 -26.83 -5.82
CA VAL A 268 -13.57 -25.94 -5.52
C VAL A 268 -14.35 -25.66 -6.80
N GLY A 269 -15.64 -25.36 -6.71
CA GLY A 269 -16.56 -25.25 -7.86
C GLY A 269 -16.28 -24.14 -8.88
N VAL A 270 -15.13 -23.47 -8.81
CA VAL A 270 -14.69 -22.37 -9.68
C VAL A 270 -13.20 -22.50 -9.99
N GLN A 271 -12.77 -21.98 -11.15
CA GLN A 271 -11.38 -21.98 -11.56
C GLN A 271 -10.68 -20.65 -11.18
N PRO A 272 -9.40 -20.68 -10.82
CA PRO A 272 -8.58 -19.48 -10.77
C PRO A 272 -8.23 -18.98 -12.18
N ILE A 273 -7.79 -17.73 -12.26
CA ILE A 273 -7.09 -17.23 -13.45
C ILE A 273 -5.61 -17.61 -13.27
N LEU A 274 -5.05 -18.37 -14.21
CA LEU A 274 -3.65 -18.81 -14.19
C LEU A 274 -2.96 -18.45 -15.51
N ASN A 275 -1.94 -17.62 -15.41
CA ASN A 275 -1.10 -17.17 -16.53
C ASN A 275 0.26 -16.66 -16.01
N GLU A 276 1.09 -16.14 -16.89
CA GLU A 276 2.43 -15.61 -16.59
C GLU A 276 2.45 -14.45 -15.59
N HIS A 277 1.33 -13.70 -15.48
CA HIS A 277 1.14 -12.61 -14.54
C HIS A 277 0.73 -13.08 -13.15
N THR A 278 0.61 -14.39 -12.94
CA THR A 278 0.21 -14.98 -11.66
C THR A 278 1.29 -15.85 -11.04
N PHE A 279 1.23 -15.99 -9.72
CA PHE A 279 1.96 -17.00 -8.97
C PHE A 279 1.04 -17.63 -7.92
N CYS A 280 1.43 -18.80 -7.42
CA CYS A 280 0.67 -19.50 -6.40
C CYS A 280 1.39 -19.47 -5.05
N ALA A 281 0.62 -19.47 -3.96
CA ALA A 281 1.15 -19.74 -2.63
C ALA A 281 0.48 -20.99 -2.07
N GLY A 282 1.27 -21.87 -1.47
CA GLY A 282 0.76 -23.08 -0.83
C GLY A 282 0.16 -22.80 0.55
N LEU A 283 -0.29 -23.87 1.19
CA LEU A 283 -0.78 -23.84 2.57
C LEU A 283 0.34 -23.48 3.57
N SER A 284 -0.05 -22.92 4.71
CA SER A 284 0.89 -22.72 5.83
C SER A 284 1.41 -24.06 6.37
N LYS A 285 2.49 -24.01 7.15
CA LYS A 285 3.01 -25.18 7.88
C LYS A 285 1.95 -25.88 8.74
N PHE A 286 0.93 -25.14 9.19
CA PHE A 286 -0.15 -25.63 10.04
C PHE A 286 -1.46 -25.87 9.26
N GLN A 287 -1.39 -26.01 7.94
CA GLN A 287 -2.55 -26.24 7.08
C GLN A 287 -3.56 -25.09 7.12
N GLU A 288 -3.06 -23.86 7.31
CA GLU A 288 -3.85 -22.65 7.25
C GLU A 288 -3.79 -22.06 5.84
N ASP A 289 -4.83 -21.33 5.48
CA ASP A 289 -5.03 -20.80 4.14
C ASP A 289 -5.83 -19.49 4.20
N THR A 290 -5.85 -18.80 3.07
CA THR A 290 -6.77 -17.70 2.76
C THR A 290 -8.16 -18.23 2.37
N CYS A 291 -9.18 -17.40 2.50
CA CYS A 291 -10.56 -17.78 2.19
C CYS A 291 -11.42 -16.57 1.76
N TYR A 292 -12.70 -16.82 1.44
CA TYR A 292 -13.62 -15.82 0.88
C TYR A 292 -13.55 -14.46 1.59
N GLY A 293 -13.23 -13.41 0.84
CA GLY A 293 -13.08 -12.04 1.33
C GLY A 293 -11.63 -11.63 1.59
N ASP A 294 -10.66 -12.53 1.47
CA ASP A 294 -9.24 -12.17 1.57
C ASP A 294 -8.68 -11.60 0.26
N ALA A 295 -9.33 -11.86 -0.89
CA ALA A 295 -8.92 -11.31 -2.19
C ALA A 295 -8.72 -9.79 -2.13
N GLY A 296 -7.73 -9.28 -2.85
CA GLY A 296 -7.32 -7.88 -2.82
C GLY A 296 -6.32 -7.51 -1.71
N SER A 297 -6.08 -8.42 -0.76
CA SER A 297 -5.01 -8.28 0.22
C SER A 297 -3.66 -8.65 -0.39
N ALA A 298 -2.59 -8.01 0.08
CA ALA A 298 -1.25 -8.24 -0.43
C ALA A 298 -0.62 -9.52 0.12
N PHE A 299 0.11 -10.23 -0.75
CA PHE A 299 1.19 -11.11 -0.35
C PHE A 299 2.41 -10.25 -0.03
N ALA A 300 2.52 -9.88 1.24
CA ALA A 300 3.52 -8.96 1.75
C ALA A 300 4.82 -9.72 2.08
N VAL A 301 5.93 -9.26 1.53
CA VAL A 301 7.25 -9.84 1.73
C VAL A 301 8.14 -8.83 2.42
N HIS A 302 8.78 -9.24 3.52
CA HIS A 302 9.80 -8.43 4.20
C HIS A 302 11.14 -8.68 3.54
N ASP A 303 11.73 -7.63 2.97
CA ASP A 303 13.12 -7.61 2.52
C ASP A 303 14.02 -7.25 3.71
N GLN A 304 14.94 -8.15 4.04
CA GLN A 304 15.83 -7.99 5.20
C GLN A 304 17.01 -7.05 4.93
N ASP A 305 17.44 -6.91 3.67
CA ASP A 305 18.57 -6.04 3.31
C ASP A 305 18.16 -4.57 3.42
N GLU A 306 16.92 -4.27 3.01
CA GLU A 306 16.34 -2.93 3.03
C GLU A 306 15.46 -2.67 4.25
N ASP A 307 15.21 -3.70 5.06
CA ASP A 307 14.24 -3.72 6.17
C ASP A 307 12.85 -3.19 5.75
N THR A 308 12.39 -3.53 4.54
CA THR A 308 11.20 -2.91 3.93
C THR A 308 10.20 -3.95 3.49
N TRP A 309 8.91 -3.66 3.71
CA TRP A 309 7.81 -4.51 3.29
C TRP A 309 7.31 -4.16 1.90
N TYR A 310 7.26 -5.18 1.05
CA TYR A 310 6.85 -5.08 -0.35
C TYR A 310 5.60 -5.92 -0.64
N ALA A 311 4.68 -5.41 -1.46
CA ALA A 311 3.60 -6.22 -2.01
C ALA A 311 4.13 -7.02 -3.21
N ALA A 312 4.50 -8.29 -3.03
CA ALA A 312 4.94 -9.12 -4.14
C ALA A 312 3.77 -9.56 -5.03
N GLY A 313 2.58 -9.73 -4.43
CA GLY A 313 1.36 -10.10 -5.13
C GLY A 313 0.11 -9.53 -4.50
N ILE A 314 -0.99 -9.57 -5.25
CA ILE A 314 -2.35 -9.31 -4.74
C ILE A 314 -3.16 -10.59 -4.89
N LEU A 315 -3.81 -11.04 -3.82
CA LEU A 315 -4.61 -12.28 -3.82
C LEU A 315 -5.80 -12.14 -4.77
N SER A 316 -5.86 -12.97 -5.81
CA SER A 316 -6.97 -13.04 -6.77
C SER A 316 -7.93 -14.18 -6.44
N PHE A 317 -7.39 -15.37 -6.15
CA PHE A 317 -8.18 -16.56 -5.88
C PHE A 317 -8.18 -16.91 -4.39
N ASP A 318 -9.18 -16.39 -3.69
CA ASP A 318 -9.43 -16.55 -2.25
C ASP A 318 -10.43 -17.70 -1.96
N LYS A 319 -10.62 -18.62 -2.91
CA LYS A 319 -11.64 -19.67 -2.85
C LYS A 319 -11.08 -21.00 -2.35
N SER A 320 -9.77 -21.08 -2.11
CA SER A 320 -9.08 -22.31 -1.70
C SER A 320 -9.53 -22.81 -0.33
N CYS A 321 -9.65 -21.94 0.68
CA CYS A 321 -10.26 -22.21 2.00
C CYS A 321 -9.85 -23.56 2.64
N ARG A 322 -8.62 -24.03 2.43
CA ARG A 322 -8.08 -25.36 2.83
C ARG A 322 -8.60 -26.58 2.05
N VAL A 323 -9.49 -26.39 1.08
CA VAL A 323 -9.99 -27.44 0.18
C VAL A 323 -9.07 -27.60 -1.03
N ALA A 324 -8.61 -26.47 -1.58
CA ALA A 324 -7.57 -26.46 -2.60
C ALA A 324 -6.20 -26.19 -1.96
N GLU A 325 -5.13 -26.63 -2.62
CA GLU A 325 -3.76 -26.57 -2.06
C GLU A 325 -3.10 -25.19 -2.22
N TYR A 326 -3.64 -24.35 -3.12
CA TYR A 326 -2.95 -23.13 -3.54
C TYR A 326 -3.89 -21.92 -3.63
N GLY A 327 -3.52 -20.81 -2.98
CA GLY A 327 -4.05 -19.49 -3.34
C GLY A 327 -3.34 -18.94 -4.58
N VAL A 328 -4.04 -18.17 -5.41
CA VAL A 328 -3.45 -17.58 -6.64
C VAL A 328 -3.43 -16.06 -6.56
N TYR A 329 -2.26 -15.49 -6.87
CA TYR A 329 -1.95 -14.08 -6.71
C TYR A 329 -1.50 -13.50 -8.05
N VAL A 330 -1.90 -12.26 -8.33
CA VAL A 330 -1.34 -11.49 -9.46
C VAL A 330 -0.01 -10.89 -9.01
N LYS A 331 1.06 -11.08 -9.80
CA LYS A 331 2.39 -10.52 -9.57
C LYS A 331 2.34 -9.00 -9.68
N VAL A 332 2.71 -8.29 -8.61
CA VAL A 332 2.78 -6.83 -8.64
C VAL A 332 3.79 -6.30 -9.67
N PRO A 333 4.98 -6.92 -9.88
CA PRO A 333 5.89 -6.50 -10.96
C PRO A 333 5.23 -6.49 -12.35
N SER A 334 4.30 -7.41 -12.63
CA SER A 334 3.60 -7.48 -13.93
C SER A 334 2.63 -6.32 -14.17
N ILE A 335 2.13 -5.68 -13.12
CA ILE A 335 1.18 -4.55 -13.22
C ILE A 335 1.81 -3.19 -12.90
N LEU A 336 3.10 -3.15 -12.55
CA LEU A 336 3.74 -1.96 -12.01
C LEU A 336 3.69 -0.77 -12.98
N ALA A 337 3.95 -1.01 -14.27
CA ALA A 337 3.89 0.03 -15.30
C ALA A 337 2.48 0.64 -15.41
N TRP A 338 1.45 -0.22 -15.45
CA TRP A 338 0.06 0.23 -15.49
C TRP A 338 -0.35 1.00 -14.24
N VAL A 339 0.08 0.56 -13.05
CA VAL A 339 -0.18 1.28 -11.79
C VAL A 339 0.46 2.67 -11.83
N GLN A 340 1.72 2.77 -12.25
CA GLN A 340 2.43 4.05 -12.33
C GLN A 340 1.78 5.01 -13.33
N GLU A 341 1.45 4.54 -14.54
CA GLU A 341 0.76 5.33 -15.56
C GLU A 341 -0.61 5.79 -15.07
N THR A 342 -1.39 4.88 -14.48
CA THR A 342 -2.72 5.20 -13.95
C THR A 342 -2.64 6.23 -12.84
N VAL A 343 -1.71 6.08 -11.88
CA VAL A 343 -1.55 7.03 -10.77
C VAL A 343 -1.07 8.40 -11.27
N ALA A 344 -0.18 8.44 -12.28
CA ALA A 344 0.33 9.70 -12.82
C ALA A 344 -0.72 10.46 -13.65
N GLY A 345 -1.59 9.75 -14.37
CA GLY A 345 -2.61 10.34 -15.23
C GLY A 345 -3.90 10.78 -14.52
N ASN A 346 -3.99 10.68 -13.18
CA ASN A 346 -5.27 10.73 -12.47
C ASN A 346 -5.26 11.46 -11.14
#